data_AF-A0A1K1M7R2-F1
#
_entry.id   AF-A0A1K1M7R2-F1
#
_cell.length_a   1.000
_cell.length_b   1.000
_cell.length_c   1.000
_cell.angle_alpha   90.00
_cell.angle_beta   90.00
_cell.angle_gamma   90.00
#
_symmetry.space_group_name_H-M   'P 1'
#
loop_
_entity.id
_entity.type
_entity.pdbx_description
1 polymer ?
#
loop_
_entity_poly.entity_id
_entity_poly.type
_entity_poly.pdbx_seq_one_letter_code
_entity_poly.pdbx_strand_id
1 'polypeptide(L)'
;MYVHLNELRQRITIQRPVSTVDDMGNLIQDGTEDVCTVWAKVLPYAAKISDGYAEKVDEVSYRIAIRYRADIEVTDTILWQGKKLIISAPPYPLDGLRKYLIMEAKELVEDG
;
A
#
# COMPACT_ATOMS: atom_id res chain seq x y z
N MET A 1 1.55 -13.07 -12.29
CA MET A 1 2.59 -12.01 -12.33
C MET A 1 3.94 -12.69 -12.26
N TYR A 2 4.91 -12.29 -13.08
CA TYR A 2 6.31 -12.74 -12.95
C TYR A 2 7.14 -11.61 -12.34
N VAL A 3 8.09 -11.99 -11.46
CA VAL A 3 8.97 -11.05 -10.74
C VAL A 3 10.40 -11.55 -10.82
N HIS A 4 11.25 -10.75 -11.47
CA HIS A 4 12.69 -10.91 -11.45
C HIS A 4 13.32 -9.85 -10.54
N LEU A 5 14.48 -10.19 -9.94
CA LEU A 5 15.14 -9.32 -8.98
C LEU A 5 15.49 -7.94 -9.58
N ASN A 6 15.87 -7.91 -10.86
CA ASN A 6 16.22 -6.70 -11.61
C ASN A 6 15.01 -5.79 -11.94
N GLU A 7 13.79 -6.20 -11.63
CA GLU A 7 12.57 -5.40 -11.82
C GLU A 7 12.17 -4.64 -10.55
N LEU A 8 12.79 -4.92 -9.40
CA LEU A 8 12.59 -4.18 -8.15
C LEU A 8 13.35 -2.84 -8.19
N ARG A 9 12.91 -1.90 -9.03
CA ARG A 9 13.64 -0.66 -9.36
C ARG A 9 13.14 0.59 -8.65
N GLN A 10 12.09 0.46 -7.84
CA GLN A 10 11.45 1.61 -7.21
C GLN A 10 11.59 1.51 -5.70
N ARG A 11 11.70 2.65 -5.00
CA ARG A 11 11.72 2.70 -3.54
C ARG A 11 10.32 3.01 -3.03
N ILE A 12 9.86 2.23 -2.07
CA ILE A 12 8.62 2.48 -1.33
C ILE A 12 8.93 2.49 0.17
N THR A 13 8.22 3.31 0.93
CA THR A 13 8.19 3.25 2.39
C THR A 13 6.85 2.69 2.84
N ILE A 14 6.88 1.67 3.69
CA ILE A 14 5.68 1.11 4.32
C ILE A 14 5.52 1.80 5.67
N GLN A 15 4.34 2.33 5.92
CA GLN A 15 4.00 3.06 7.14
C GLN A 15 2.85 2.39 7.88
N ARG A 16 2.97 2.25 9.19
CA ARG A 16 1.96 1.67 10.06
C ARG A 16 1.20 2.76 10.80
N PRO A 17 -0.14 2.77 10.77
CA PRO A 17 -0.90 3.66 11.65
C PRO A 17 -0.68 3.26 13.11
N VAL A 18 -0.27 4.22 13.92
CA VAL A 18 -0.15 4.06 15.37
C VAL A 18 -1.47 4.50 15.98
N SER A 19 -2.06 3.66 16.82
CA SER A 19 -3.25 4.02 17.60
C SER A 19 -2.96 3.88 19.08
N THR A 20 -3.37 4.88 19.85
CA THR A 20 -3.28 4.93 21.30
C THR A 20 -4.67 4.90 21.90
N VAL A 21 -4.77 4.44 23.13
CA VAL A 21 -6.03 4.49 23.87
C VAL A 21 -6.03 5.74 24.74
N ASP A 22 -7.09 6.55 24.66
CA ASP A 22 -7.24 7.72 25.52
C ASP A 22 -7.69 7.34 26.94
N ASP A 23 -7.77 8.33 27.83
CA ASP A 23 -8.19 8.16 29.23
C ASP A 23 -9.63 7.60 29.36
N MET A 24 -10.44 7.72 28.30
CA MET A 24 -11.81 7.23 28.24
C MET A 24 -11.94 5.85 27.58
N GLY A 25 -10.83 5.23 27.16
CA GLY A 25 -10.82 3.91 26.52
C GLY A 25 -11.07 3.93 25.00
N ASN A 26 -11.10 5.10 24.35
CA ASN A 26 -11.27 5.21 22.91
C ASN A 26 -9.93 5.03 22.18
N LEU A 27 -9.97 4.36 21.03
CA LEU A 27 -8.84 4.30 20.10
C LEU A 27 -8.71 5.63 19.34
N ILE A 28 -7.60 6.33 19.54
CA ILE A 28 -7.21 7.52 18.79
C ILE A 28 -6.04 7.15 17.87
N GLN A 29 -6.11 7.53 16.60
CA GLN A 29 -4.98 7.39 15.71
C GLN A 29 -3.97 8.52 16.00
N ASP A 30 -2.81 8.16 16.55
CA ASP A 30 -1.79 9.08 17.04
C ASP A 30 -0.76 9.46 15.96
N GLY A 31 -0.79 8.76 14.83
CA GLY A 31 0.03 9.08 13.66
C GLY A 31 0.33 7.86 12.80
N THR A 32 1.48 7.92 12.12
CA THR A 32 2.03 6.82 11.34
C THR A 32 3.53 6.70 11.58
N GLU A 33 4.03 5.47 11.74
CA GLU A 33 5.45 5.17 11.86
C GLU A 33 5.99 4.46 10.61
N ASP A 34 7.27 4.68 10.27
CA ASP A 34 7.91 4.00 9.14
C ASP A 34 8.35 2.59 9.55
N VAL A 35 7.70 1.56 8.99
CA VAL A 35 8.03 0.15 9.23
C VAL A 35 9.33 -0.23 8.50
N CYS A 36 9.39 0.08 7.21
CA CYS A 36 10.59 -0.15 6.40
C CYS A 36 10.54 0.61 5.06
N THR A 37 11.73 0.84 4.48
CA THR A 37 11.85 1.29 3.09
C THR A 37 12.55 0.22 2.26
N VAL A 38 11.89 -0.27 1.19
CA VAL A 38 12.34 -1.42 0.39
C VAL A 38 12.33 -1.13 -1.11
N TRP A 39 13.04 -1.97 -1.86
CA TRP A 39 12.95 -2.00 -3.32
C TRP A 39 11.70 -2.77 -3.77
N ALA A 40 10.99 -2.23 -4.76
CA ALA A 40 9.71 -2.74 -5.22
C ALA A 40 9.58 -2.67 -6.75
N LYS A 41 8.73 -3.55 -7.28
CA LYS A 41 8.13 -3.45 -8.62
C LYS A 41 6.69 -3.01 -8.44
N VAL A 42 6.37 -1.78 -8.83
CA VAL A 42 5.02 -1.21 -8.76
C VAL A 42 4.42 -1.22 -10.16
N LEU A 43 3.26 -1.85 -10.32
CA LEU A 43 2.53 -1.94 -11.59
C LEU A 43 1.09 -1.44 -11.41
N PRO A 44 0.66 -0.37 -12.11
CA PRO A 44 -0.77 -0.09 -12.22
C PRO A 44 -1.46 -1.21 -13.00
N TYR A 45 -2.67 -1.60 -12.59
CA TYR A 45 -3.44 -2.64 -13.30
C TYR A 45 -4.91 -2.28 -13.56
N ALA A 46 -5.46 -1.28 -12.89
CA ALA A 46 -6.79 -0.75 -13.16
C ALA A 46 -6.84 0.73 -12.82
N ALA A 47 -7.62 1.49 -13.58
CA ALA A 47 -8.01 2.85 -13.26
C ALA A 47 -9.53 2.93 -13.33
N LYS A 48 -10.17 3.53 -12.32
CA LYS A 48 -11.59 3.80 -12.28
C LYS A 48 -11.77 5.30 -12.23
N ILE A 49 -12.49 5.83 -13.23
CA ILE A 49 -12.85 7.25 -13.34
C ILE A 49 -14.37 7.30 -13.24
N SER A 50 -14.89 8.01 -12.24
CA SER A 50 -16.34 8.20 -12.07
C SER A 50 -16.67 9.68 -12.22
N ASP A 51 -17.37 10.04 -13.30
CA ASP A 51 -17.82 11.40 -13.61
C ASP A 51 -19.29 11.56 -13.21
N GLY A 52 -19.54 11.58 -11.90
CA GLY A 52 -20.87 11.73 -11.31
C GLY A 52 -21.15 13.17 -10.89
N TYR A 53 -22.42 13.56 -10.83
CA TYR A 53 -22.87 14.93 -10.50
C TYR A 53 -22.49 15.41 -9.08
N ALA A 54 -21.87 14.57 -8.24
CA ALA A 54 -21.60 14.86 -6.83
C ALA A 54 -20.13 14.72 -6.41
N GLU A 55 -19.31 13.88 -7.07
CA GLU A 55 -17.88 13.74 -6.73
C GLU A 55 -17.11 13.02 -7.84
N LYS A 56 -15.98 13.60 -8.26
CA LYS A 56 -15.03 12.97 -9.18
C LYS A 56 -14.12 12.06 -8.36
N VAL A 57 -14.26 10.75 -8.52
CA VAL A 57 -13.38 9.78 -7.86
C VAL A 57 -12.50 9.15 -8.93
N ASP A 58 -11.23 9.54 -8.91
CA ASP A 58 -10.15 8.88 -9.66
C ASP A 58 -9.44 7.89 -8.73
N GLU A 59 -9.61 6.60 -9.00
CA GLU A 59 -8.94 5.53 -8.26
C GLU A 59 -7.99 4.77 -9.20
N VAL A 60 -6.71 4.71 -8.83
CA VAL A 60 -5.73 3.86 -9.54
C VAL A 60 -5.32 2.71 -8.64
N SER A 61 -5.52 1.48 -9.13
CA SER A 61 -5.11 0.26 -8.44
C SER A 61 -3.74 -0.20 -8.90
N TYR A 62 -2.90 -0.55 -7.94
CA TYR A 62 -1.52 -0.97 -8.11
C TYR A 62 -1.29 -2.36 -7.53
N ARG A 63 -0.51 -3.16 -8.25
CA ARG A 63 0.07 -4.41 -7.75
C ARG A 63 1.55 -4.17 -7.50
N ILE A 64 1.96 -4.40 -6.25
CA ILE A 64 3.30 -4.09 -5.77
C ILE A 64 3.96 -5.39 -5.34
N ALA A 65 5.15 -5.67 -5.87
CA ALA A 65 5.97 -6.79 -5.45
C ALA A 65 7.23 -6.31 -4.74
N ILE A 66 7.53 -6.92 -3.59
CA ILE A 66 8.77 -6.72 -2.82
C ILE A 66 9.39 -8.08 -2.49
N ARG A 67 10.62 -8.08 -1.96
CA ARG A 67 11.16 -9.27 -1.30
C ARG A 67 10.27 -9.67 -0.12
N TYR A 68 10.11 -10.98 0.07
CA TYR A 68 9.20 -11.49 1.09
C TYR A 68 9.52 -10.95 2.49
N ARG A 69 8.46 -10.57 3.19
CA ARG A 69 8.42 -10.06 4.55
C ARG A 69 7.12 -10.52 5.19
N ALA A 70 7.17 -10.88 6.47
CA ALA A 70 6.01 -11.39 7.21
C ALA A 70 5.38 -10.33 8.13
N ASP A 71 6.06 -9.20 8.30
CA ASP A 71 5.71 -8.10 9.21
C ASP A 71 4.86 -7.01 8.55
N ILE A 72 4.40 -7.21 7.31
CA ILE A 72 3.57 -6.24 6.59
C ILE A 72 2.09 -6.57 6.78
N GLU A 73 1.31 -5.58 7.18
CA GLU A 73 -0.10 -5.70 7.54
C GLU A 73 -1.00 -5.01 6.50
N VAL A 74 -2.27 -5.42 6.44
CA VAL A 74 -3.26 -4.81 5.53
C VAL A 74 -3.61 -3.38 5.92
N THR A 75 -3.43 -3.03 7.19
CA THR A 75 -3.63 -1.69 7.75
C THR A 75 -2.47 -0.74 7.45
N ASP A 76 -1.34 -1.27 6.98
CA ASP A 76 -0.21 -0.45 6.57
C ASP A 76 -0.55 0.35 5.30
N THR A 77 0.11 1.49 5.14
CA THR A 77 0.03 2.35 3.96
C THR A 77 1.38 2.43 3.26
N ILE A 78 1.38 2.66 1.96
CA ILE A 78 2.60 2.67 1.15
C ILE A 78 2.82 4.09 0.62
N LEU A 79 3.95 4.68 0.96
CA LEU A 79 4.44 5.92 0.34
C LEU A 79 5.32 5.59 -0.86
N TRP A 80 4.95 6.13 -2.01
CA TRP A 80 5.64 5.92 -3.27
C TRP A 80 5.55 7.15 -4.17
N GLN A 81 6.69 7.75 -4.51
CA GLN A 81 6.75 8.94 -5.39
C GLN A 81 5.82 10.09 -4.96
N GLY A 82 5.70 10.32 -3.65
CA GLY A 82 4.79 11.34 -3.09
C GLY A 82 3.32 10.93 -3.04
N LYS A 83 2.96 9.75 -3.57
CA LYS A 83 1.61 9.17 -3.48
C LYS A 83 1.50 8.32 -2.22
N LYS A 84 0.35 8.38 -1.57
CA LYS A 84 -0.04 7.46 -0.49
C LYS A 84 -0.99 6.42 -1.05
N LEU A 85 -0.62 5.15 -0.94
CA LEU A 85 -1.42 4.03 -1.40
C LEU A 85 -1.93 3.24 -0.19
N ILE A 86 -3.22 2.90 -0.22
CA ILE A 86 -3.88 2.10 0.81
C ILE A 86 -3.90 0.65 0.35
N ILE A 87 -3.40 -0.27 1.18
CA ILE A 87 -3.42 -1.70 0.88
C ILE A 87 -4.88 -2.18 0.91
N SER A 88 -5.34 -2.79 -0.19
CA SER A 88 -6.74 -3.15 -0.40
C SER A 88 -7.07 -4.61 -0.09
N ALA A 89 -6.04 -5.45 0.10
CA ALA A 89 -6.17 -6.85 0.48
C ALA A 89 -4.96 -7.31 1.31
N PRO A 90 -5.10 -8.32 2.19
CA PRO A 90 -3.98 -8.86 2.95
C PRO A 90 -2.80 -9.23 2.05
N PRO A 91 -1.57 -8.79 2.38
CA PRO A 91 -0.39 -9.15 1.61
C PRO A 91 -0.21 -10.67 1.51
N TYR A 92 0.13 -11.17 0.32
CA TYR A 92 0.24 -12.60 0.07
C TYR A 92 1.55 -12.95 -0.64
N PRO A 93 2.14 -14.12 -0.38
CA PRO A 93 3.32 -14.54 -1.11
C PRO A 93 2.97 -14.80 -2.58
N LEU A 94 3.86 -14.43 -3.50
CA LEU A 94 3.65 -14.65 -4.94
C LEU A 94 3.49 -16.14 -5.29
N ASP A 95 4.24 -16.98 -4.55
CA ASP A 95 4.30 -18.42 -4.71
C ASP A 95 4.49 -19.12 -3.34
N GLY A 96 4.48 -20.45 -3.33
CA GLY A 96 4.75 -21.22 -2.10
C GLY A 96 6.18 -21.09 -1.57
N LEU A 97 7.11 -20.48 -2.32
CA LEU A 97 8.51 -20.37 -1.96
C LEU A 97 8.82 -19.13 -1.11
N ARG A 98 7.84 -18.23 -0.90
CA ARG A 98 7.99 -17.00 -0.11
C ARG A 98 9.22 -16.19 -0.54
N LYS A 99 9.42 -16.06 -1.85
CA LYS A 99 10.49 -15.22 -2.42
C LYS A 99 10.09 -13.75 -2.47
N TYR A 100 8.82 -13.52 -2.77
CA TYR A 100 8.24 -12.20 -2.95
C TYR A 100 6.92 -12.10 -2.20
N LEU A 101 6.64 -10.91 -1.68
CA LEU A 101 5.35 -10.53 -1.13
C LEU A 101 4.65 -9.61 -2.14
N ILE A 102 3.37 -9.87 -2.38
CA ILE A 102 2.50 -9.09 -3.24
C ILE A 102 1.51 -8.31 -2.38
N MET A 103 1.35 -7.04 -2.73
CA MET A 103 0.37 -6.13 -2.14
C MET A 103 -0.48 -5.56 -3.28
N GLU A 104 -1.80 -5.62 -3.14
CA GLU A 104 -2.71 -4.82 -3.96
C GLU A 104 -2.98 -3.53 -3.18
N ALA A 105 -2.84 -2.38 -3.83
CA ALA A 105 -3.02 -1.09 -3.20
C ALA A 105 -3.76 -0.13 -4.12
N LYS A 106 -4.40 0.89 -3.54
CA LYS A 106 -5.15 1.90 -4.28
C LYS A 106 -4.63 3.29 -3.92
N GLU A 107 -4.46 4.12 -4.93
CA GLU A 107 -4.32 5.56 -4.76
C GLU A 107 -5.71 6.17 -4.65
N LEU A 108 -6.01 6.79 -3.51
CA LEU A 108 -7.18 7.63 -3.37
C LEU A 108 -6.77 9.05 -3.79
N VAL A 109 -7.25 9.51 -4.94
CA VAL A 109 -7.07 10.91 -5.35
C VAL A 109 -8.21 11.70 -4.70
N GLU A 110 -7.91 12.38 -3.60
CA GLU A 110 -8.85 13.36 -3.03
C GLU A 110 -8.81 14.61 -3.93
N ASP A 111 -9.96 15.00 -4.47
CA ASP A 111 -10.12 16.24 -5.24
C ASP A 111 -9.85 17.43 -4.28
N GLY A 112 -8.94 18.31 -4.67
CA GLY A 112 -8.55 19.49 -3.89
C GLY A 112 -9.46 20.69 -4.10
#